data_AF-A0A809RC62-F1
#
_entry.id   AF-A0A809RC62-F1
#
_cell.length_a   1.000
_cell.length_b   1.000
_cell.length_c   1.000
_cell.angle_alpha   90.00
_cell.angle_beta   90.00
_cell.angle_gamma   90.00
#
_symmetry.space_group_name_H-M   'P 1'
#
loop_
_entity.id
_entity.type
_entity.pdbx_description
1 polymer ?
#
loop_
_entity_poly.entity_id
_entity_poly.type
_entity_poly.pdbx_seq_one_letter_code
_entity_poly.pdbx_strand_id
1 'polypeptide(L)'
;MPVSINELITKAIEPDDLKTDGQLTSPRSYGVYEIKGAKQDSIYRQGNHPVRLRELRKEFPEVELKYLFSSKEDAVQVAAMLNARDKKTVTRKISRQANLPSSPKSKISGQSIVHPSKILVQLFEHKPYQGVAPEASRFLFVGLDANYDVNIEKMSIFPKVLEYHEDGEKFWHTHEVHHPFLLDEYRGDGKRYHQNFERIGFRTEHAHLISFAELFHLPTVGRNKLSVEDFDVTHLKRLNQAILEGEATHIFISPAVASLMRASGAFSWIPSRPENTSDVLPVLFRYANKKVYSLLHFSNYGKYQALLYSQLDAIWNLKTV
;
A
#
# COMPACT_ATOMS: atom_id res chain seq x y z
N MET A 1 29.33 -9.73 -13.36
CA MET A 1 30.01 -9.16 -12.17
C MET A 1 29.18 -7.97 -11.68
N PRO A 2 29.03 -7.74 -10.36
CA PRO A 2 28.36 -6.54 -9.87
C PRO A 2 29.16 -5.30 -10.28
N VAL A 3 28.51 -4.34 -10.93
CA VAL A 3 29.12 -3.07 -11.36
C VAL A 3 29.54 -2.29 -10.12
N SER A 4 30.77 -1.78 -10.09
CA SER A 4 31.26 -1.00 -8.96
C SER A 4 30.76 0.45 -9.00
N ILE A 5 30.63 1.10 -7.84
CA ILE A 5 30.22 2.52 -7.79
C ILE A 5 31.20 3.42 -8.55
N ASN A 6 32.50 3.08 -8.54
CA ASN A 6 33.52 3.84 -9.26
C ASN A 6 33.32 3.75 -10.77
N GLU A 7 32.96 2.58 -11.30
CA GLU A 7 32.63 2.38 -12.72
C GLU A 7 31.35 3.13 -13.15
N LEU A 8 30.43 3.37 -12.21
CA LEU A 8 29.24 4.18 -12.50
C LEU A 8 29.58 5.67 -12.48
N ILE A 9 30.36 6.13 -11.50
CA ILE A 9 30.75 7.54 -11.36
C ILE A 9 31.57 8.01 -12.57
N THR A 10 32.38 7.15 -13.19
CA THR A 10 33.13 7.51 -14.41
C THR A 10 32.23 7.82 -15.62
N LYS A 11 30.94 7.48 -15.56
CA LYS A 11 29.94 7.84 -16.59
C LYS A 11 29.25 9.18 -16.31
N ALA A 12 29.60 9.85 -15.22
CA ALA A 12 29.03 11.16 -14.92
C ALA A 12 29.44 12.18 -15.97
N ILE A 13 28.54 13.10 -16.29
CA ILE A 13 28.74 14.20 -17.23
C ILE A 13 28.77 15.52 -16.49
N GLU A 14 29.36 16.56 -17.08
CA GLU A 14 29.35 17.89 -16.48
C GLU A 14 28.06 18.65 -16.86
N PRO A 15 27.50 19.49 -15.98
CA PRO A 15 26.34 20.32 -16.29
C PRO A 15 26.57 21.24 -17.50
N ASP A 16 27.81 21.65 -17.74
CA ASP A 16 28.20 22.54 -18.83
C ASP A 16 28.07 21.87 -20.22
N ASP A 17 27.98 20.53 -20.26
CA ASP A 17 27.77 19.76 -21.50
C ASP A 17 26.30 19.74 -21.95
N LEU A 18 25.39 20.35 -21.21
CA LEU A 18 23.95 20.24 -21.41
C LEU A 18 23.30 21.55 -21.84
N LYS A 19 22.50 21.49 -22.92
CA LYS A 19 21.63 22.61 -23.31
C LYS A 19 20.30 22.49 -22.58
N THR A 20 19.78 23.62 -22.12
CA THR A 20 18.41 23.67 -21.58
C THR A 20 17.40 23.52 -22.71
N ASP A 21 16.37 22.70 -22.48
CA ASP A 21 15.24 22.49 -23.37
C ASP A 21 13.95 22.57 -22.55
N GLY A 22 13.36 23.77 -22.54
CA GLY A 22 12.23 24.10 -21.68
C GLY A 22 12.58 23.96 -20.20
N GLN A 23 11.94 22.99 -19.52
CA GLN A 23 12.20 22.72 -18.10
C GLN A 23 13.29 21.65 -17.87
N LEU A 24 13.76 20.98 -18.91
CA LEU A 24 14.69 19.85 -18.88
C LEU A 24 15.99 20.21 -19.63
N THR A 25 16.86 19.22 -19.82
CA THR A 25 18.05 19.32 -20.68
C THR A 25 17.89 18.48 -21.95
N SER A 26 18.64 18.85 -22.99
CA SER A 26 18.84 18.06 -24.20
C SER A 26 20.35 17.79 -24.41
N PRO A 27 20.80 16.52 -24.38
CA PRO A 27 20.02 15.32 -24.07
C PRO A 27 19.48 15.32 -22.63
N ARG A 28 18.46 14.50 -22.36
CA ARG A 28 17.89 14.38 -21.00
C ARG A 28 18.96 13.91 -20.02
N SER A 29 18.99 14.54 -18.86
CA SER A 29 19.94 14.24 -17.80
C SER A 29 19.26 14.01 -16.45
N TYR A 30 19.93 13.27 -15.58
CA TYR A 30 19.43 12.80 -14.30
C TYR A 30 20.48 13.07 -13.23
N GLY A 31 20.14 13.91 -12.26
CA GLY A 31 21.04 14.31 -11.19
C GLY A 31 20.91 13.42 -9.96
N VAL A 32 22.02 13.18 -9.28
CA VAL A 32 22.12 12.65 -7.91
C VAL A 32 22.49 13.81 -7.00
N TYR A 33 21.66 14.06 -6.01
CA TYR A 33 21.71 15.22 -5.14
C TYR A 33 21.93 14.82 -3.68
N GLU A 34 22.90 15.42 -3.02
CA GLU A 34 23.15 15.27 -1.58
C GLU A 34 22.34 16.31 -0.80
N ILE A 35 21.64 15.86 0.24
CA ILE A 35 20.95 16.72 1.19
C ILE A 35 21.79 16.77 2.47
N LYS A 36 22.44 17.92 2.70
CA LYS A 36 23.18 18.17 3.94
C LYS A 36 22.22 18.29 5.13
N GLY A 37 22.60 17.71 6.26
CA GLY A 37 21.81 17.80 7.50
C GLY A 37 20.51 16.98 7.55
N ALA A 38 20.26 16.10 6.56
CA ALA A 38 19.08 15.25 6.56
C ALA A 38 19.06 14.32 7.79
N LYS A 39 18.03 14.43 8.63
CA LYS A 39 17.72 13.49 9.73
C LYS A 39 16.98 12.22 9.24
N GLN A 40 16.91 12.02 7.92
CA GLN A 40 16.17 10.94 7.24
C GLN A 40 17.10 9.89 6.60
N ASP A 41 16.54 8.73 6.24
CA ASP A 41 17.22 7.54 5.74
C ASP A 41 17.85 7.63 4.32
N SER A 42 17.73 8.76 3.62
CA SER A 42 18.34 8.96 2.30
C SER A 42 19.01 10.33 2.19
N ILE A 43 20.33 10.34 2.32
CA ILE A 43 21.20 11.49 2.15
C ILE A 43 21.25 11.89 0.66
N TYR A 44 21.16 10.91 -0.24
CA TYR A 44 21.21 11.11 -1.69
C TYR A 44 19.85 10.86 -2.35
N ARG A 45 19.34 11.84 -3.10
CA ARG A 45 18.10 11.73 -3.91
C ARG A 45 18.45 11.83 -5.40
N GLN A 46 17.61 11.31 -6.29
CA GLN A 46 17.83 11.40 -7.74
C GLN A 46 16.58 11.88 -8.50
N GLY A 47 16.78 12.40 -9.71
CA GLY A 47 15.70 12.67 -10.66
C GLY A 47 16.11 13.58 -11.81
N ASN A 48 15.13 13.90 -12.67
CA ASN A 48 15.33 14.73 -13.87
C ASN A 48 16.01 16.05 -13.53
N HIS A 49 17.12 16.35 -14.18
CA HIS A 49 17.81 17.62 -14.02
C HIS A 49 17.30 18.66 -15.05
N PRO A 50 17.15 19.95 -14.67
CA PRO A 50 17.30 20.56 -13.34
C PRO A 50 15.99 20.59 -12.51
N VAL A 51 14.90 19.96 -12.99
CA VAL A 51 13.58 20.00 -12.32
C VAL A 51 13.68 19.49 -10.88
N ARG A 52 14.30 18.33 -10.68
CA ARG A 52 14.42 17.71 -9.37
C ARG A 52 15.25 18.55 -8.41
N LEU A 53 16.29 19.23 -8.89
CA LEU A 53 17.06 20.17 -8.07
C LEU A 53 16.18 21.31 -7.56
N ARG A 54 15.34 21.89 -8.44
CA ARG A 54 14.42 22.97 -8.08
C ARG A 54 13.36 22.51 -7.08
N GLU A 55 12.85 21.29 -7.21
CA GLU A 55 11.94 20.70 -6.23
C GLU A 55 12.62 20.52 -4.87
N LEU A 56 13.82 19.93 -4.86
CA LEU A 56 14.54 19.65 -3.61
C LEU A 56 14.95 20.93 -2.89
N ARG A 57 15.33 22.00 -3.60
CA ARG A 57 15.68 23.30 -3.00
C ARG A 57 14.53 23.94 -2.22
N LYS A 58 13.27 23.63 -2.55
CA LYS A 58 12.10 24.12 -1.79
C LYS A 58 12.00 23.49 -0.40
N GLU A 59 12.42 22.25 -0.26
CA GLU A 59 12.34 21.46 0.98
C GLU A 59 13.68 21.46 1.74
N PHE A 60 14.80 21.52 1.02
CA PHE A 60 16.17 21.46 1.51
C PHE A 60 17.02 22.54 0.82
N PRO A 61 17.14 23.75 1.41
CA PRO A 61 17.88 24.84 0.80
C PRO A 61 19.36 24.51 0.50
N GLU A 62 19.98 23.63 1.30
CA GLU A 62 21.38 23.21 1.18
C GLU A 62 21.61 21.96 0.31
N VAL A 63 20.68 21.65 -0.61
CA VAL A 63 20.85 20.51 -1.52
C VAL A 63 21.91 20.79 -2.59
N GLU A 64 22.83 19.84 -2.77
CA GLU A 64 23.94 19.91 -3.73
C GLU A 64 23.81 18.84 -4.81
N LEU A 65 24.07 19.20 -6.08
CA LEU A 65 24.29 18.20 -7.13
C LEU A 65 25.65 17.54 -6.91
N LYS A 66 25.69 16.21 -6.83
CA LYS A 66 26.93 15.43 -6.71
C LYS A 66 27.37 14.80 -8.02
N TYR A 67 26.43 14.21 -8.75
CA TYR A 67 26.71 13.54 -10.02
C TYR A 67 25.56 13.77 -10.97
N LEU A 68 25.85 13.83 -12.27
CA LEU A 68 24.87 14.00 -13.32
C LEU A 68 25.08 12.92 -14.39
N PHE A 69 24.00 12.32 -14.90
CA PHE A 69 24.09 11.20 -15.82
C PHE A 69 23.15 11.38 -17.01
N SER A 70 23.56 10.89 -18.19
CA SER A 70 22.68 10.73 -19.35
C SER A 70 21.71 9.55 -19.21
N SER A 71 22.00 8.63 -18.29
CA SER A 71 21.23 7.42 -18.00
C SER A 71 20.50 7.54 -16.66
N LYS A 72 19.21 7.25 -16.65
CA LYS A 72 18.40 7.26 -15.43
C LYS A 72 18.80 6.11 -14.51
N GLU A 73 19.10 4.97 -15.10
CA GLU A 73 19.48 3.74 -14.41
C GLU A 73 20.79 3.92 -13.65
N ASP A 74 21.77 4.62 -14.25
CA ASP A 74 23.05 4.92 -13.60
C ASP A 74 22.84 5.89 -12.42
N ALA A 75 22.01 6.94 -12.58
CA ALA A 75 21.68 7.86 -11.49
C ALA A 75 20.96 7.19 -10.31
N VAL A 76 20.04 6.27 -10.59
CA VAL A 76 19.34 5.46 -9.58
C VAL A 76 20.31 4.55 -8.84
N GLN A 77 21.18 3.85 -9.55
CA GLN A 77 22.15 2.93 -8.95
C GLN A 77 23.17 3.67 -8.08
N VAL A 78 23.72 4.79 -8.54
CA VAL A 78 24.68 5.60 -7.78
C VAL A 78 24.04 6.15 -6.50
N ALA A 79 22.83 6.72 -6.57
CA ALA A 79 22.11 7.19 -5.38
C ALA A 79 21.85 6.06 -4.36
N ALA A 80 21.49 4.87 -4.84
CA ALA A 80 21.27 3.70 -3.97
C ALA A 80 22.59 3.24 -3.30
N MET A 81 23.69 3.18 -4.06
CA MET A 81 24.99 2.75 -3.53
C MET A 81 25.58 3.76 -2.53
N LEU A 82 25.44 5.06 -2.77
CA LEU A 82 25.87 6.11 -1.84
C LEU A 82 25.09 6.04 -0.52
N ASN A 83 23.75 5.94 -0.59
CA ASN A 83 22.92 5.75 0.60
C ASN A 83 23.26 4.47 1.37
N ALA A 84 23.57 3.37 0.68
CA ALA A 84 23.98 2.12 1.32
C ALA A 84 25.35 2.20 1.99
N ARG A 85 26.30 2.94 1.40
CA ARG A 85 27.64 3.16 1.95
C ARG A 85 27.58 3.98 3.23
N ASP A 86 26.81 5.06 3.24
CA ASP A 86 26.73 5.95 4.40
C ASP A 86 25.92 5.34 5.55
N LYS A 87 24.90 4.51 5.24
CA LYS A 87 24.24 3.67 6.24
C LYS A 87 25.21 2.71 6.93
N LYS A 88 26.18 2.12 6.22
CA LYS A 88 27.20 1.24 6.82
C LYS A 88 28.15 2.00 7.76
N THR A 89 28.48 3.26 7.45
CA THR A 89 29.31 4.13 8.30
C THR A 89 28.61 4.51 9.61
N VAL A 90 27.28 4.72 9.57
CA VAL A 90 26.45 5.00 10.76
C VAL A 90 26.19 3.73 11.59
N THR A 91 25.94 2.59 10.93
CA THR A 91 25.61 1.31 11.61
C THR A 91 26.80 0.72 12.38
N ARG A 92 28.05 0.98 11.94
CA ARG A 92 29.27 0.48 12.61
C ARG A 92 29.47 1.05 14.02
N LYS A 93 28.82 2.18 14.36
CA LYS A 93 28.82 2.75 15.73
C LYS A 93 27.77 2.11 16.65
N ILE A 94 26.80 1.37 16.12
CA ILE A 94 25.59 0.92 16.87
C ILE A 94 25.60 -0.61 17.11
N SER A 95 26.42 -1.40 16.42
CA SER A 95 26.34 -2.86 16.44
C SER A 95 27.07 -3.59 17.60
N ARG A 96 27.19 -3.00 18.79
CA ARG A 96 27.56 -3.73 20.01
C ARG A 96 26.30 -4.05 20.83
N GLN A 97 25.43 -4.95 20.35
CA GLN A 97 24.64 -5.86 21.19
C GLN A 97 23.70 -6.76 20.37
N ALA A 98 23.96 -8.06 20.52
CA ALA A 98 23.06 -9.23 20.56
C ALA A 98 22.24 -9.68 19.33
N ASN A 99 22.33 -11.00 19.11
CA ASN A 99 21.66 -11.85 18.11
C ASN A 99 20.44 -12.59 18.69
N LEU A 100 19.37 -12.82 17.90
CA LEU A 100 18.84 -14.11 17.37
C LEU A 100 17.37 -13.96 16.85
N PRO A 101 16.87 -14.81 15.91
CA PRO A 101 15.81 -14.45 14.95
C PRO A 101 14.49 -15.27 15.00
N SER A 102 13.41 -14.73 14.41
CA SER A 102 12.45 -15.41 13.49
C SER A 102 11.23 -14.50 13.17
N SER A 103 11.25 -13.83 12.02
CA SER A 103 10.09 -13.12 11.42
C SER A 103 10.34 -12.89 9.92
N PRO A 104 9.31 -12.71 9.08
CA PRO A 104 9.47 -12.44 7.65
C PRO A 104 10.40 -11.24 7.42
N LYS A 105 11.36 -11.39 6.52
CA LYS A 105 12.27 -10.30 6.14
C LYS A 105 11.55 -9.34 5.19
N SER A 106 10.82 -8.36 5.71
CA SER A 106 10.47 -7.16 4.94
C SER A 106 10.95 -5.90 5.64
N LYS A 107 12.22 -5.55 5.39
CA LYS A 107 12.76 -4.22 5.72
C LYS A 107 12.78 -3.39 4.45
N ILE A 108 11.71 -2.65 4.19
CA ILE A 108 11.79 -1.49 3.31
C ILE A 108 12.38 -0.35 4.13
N SER A 109 13.44 0.29 3.60
CA SER A 109 14.12 1.49 4.13
C SER A 109 14.64 1.52 5.58
N GLY A 110 14.48 0.48 6.39
CA GLY A 110 14.92 0.46 7.80
C GLY A 110 13.81 0.73 8.82
N GLN A 111 12.59 0.96 8.36
CA GLN A 111 11.39 1.06 9.18
C GLN A 111 10.49 -0.14 8.87
N SER A 112 9.99 -0.81 9.90
CA SER A 112 9.06 -1.94 9.72
C SER A 112 7.80 -1.45 9.02
N ILE A 113 7.38 -2.14 7.94
CA ILE A 113 6.08 -1.91 7.29
C ILE A 113 4.95 -2.27 8.26
N VAL A 114 5.19 -3.30 9.09
CA VAL A 114 4.29 -3.72 10.15
C VAL A 114 4.19 -2.63 11.21
N HIS A 115 2.96 -2.35 11.61
CA HIS A 115 2.61 -1.36 12.60
C HIS A 115 3.30 -1.62 13.96
N PRO A 116 3.80 -0.61 14.68
CA PRO A 116 4.56 -0.80 15.92
C PRO A 116 3.71 -1.24 17.13
N SER A 117 2.39 -1.05 17.08
CA SER A 117 1.45 -1.54 18.09
C SER A 117 1.47 -3.06 18.17
N LYS A 118 2.01 -3.60 19.28
CA LYS A 118 1.99 -5.04 19.54
C LYS A 118 0.56 -5.57 19.68
N ILE A 119 -0.34 -4.76 20.22
CA ILE A 119 -1.75 -5.12 20.41
C ILE A 119 -2.43 -5.29 19.04
N LEU A 120 -2.28 -4.33 18.13
CA LEU A 120 -2.84 -4.46 16.78
C LEU A 120 -2.22 -5.62 16.01
N VAL A 121 -0.91 -5.83 16.12
CA VAL A 121 -0.25 -6.98 15.48
C VAL A 121 -0.86 -8.29 15.99
N GLN A 122 -1.01 -8.46 17.30
CA GLN A 122 -1.61 -9.66 17.89
C GLN A 122 -3.06 -9.90 17.43
N LEU A 123 -3.86 -8.83 17.29
CA LEU A 123 -5.23 -8.93 16.77
C LEU A 123 -5.23 -9.49 15.35
N PHE A 124 -4.38 -8.98 14.47
CA PHE A 124 -4.30 -9.44 13.08
C PHE A 124 -3.62 -10.80 12.92
N GLU A 125 -2.68 -11.18 13.80
CA GLU A 125 -2.13 -12.54 13.83
C GLU A 125 -3.22 -13.59 14.10
N HIS A 126 -4.19 -13.27 14.95
CA HIS A 126 -5.32 -14.15 15.26
C HIS A 126 -6.46 -14.03 14.24
N LYS A 127 -6.74 -12.81 13.78
CA LYS A 127 -7.88 -12.45 12.95
C LYS A 127 -7.43 -11.49 11.84
N PRO A 128 -6.82 -11.98 10.73
CA PRO A 128 -6.23 -11.15 9.67
C PRO A 128 -7.29 -10.58 8.71
N TYR A 129 -8.44 -10.18 9.25
CA TYR A 129 -9.59 -9.66 8.54
C TYR A 129 -10.44 -8.81 9.50
N GLN A 130 -11.33 -8.01 8.94
CA GLN A 130 -12.26 -7.15 9.68
C GLN A 130 -13.70 -7.45 9.24
N GLY A 131 -14.66 -7.38 10.16
CA GLY A 131 -16.03 -7.87 9.94
C GLY A 131 -16.16 -9.37 10.27
N VAL A 132 -17.02 -10.08 9.52
CA VAL A 132 -17.17 -11.54 9.67
C VAL A 132 -16.01 -12.30 9.02
N ALA A 133 -15.90 -13.59 9.33
CA ALA A 133 -14.88 -14.45 8.70
C ALA A 133 -15.03 -14.46 7.17
N PRO A 134 -13.94 -14.33 6.38
CA PRO A 134 -14.00 -14.30 4.93
C PRO A 134 -14.75 -15.50 4.33
N GLU A 135 -14.58 -16.69 4.93
CA GLU A 135 -15.19 -17.94 4.52
C GLU A 135 -16.72 -17.97 4.72
N ALA A 136 -17.25 -17.17 5.64
CA ALA A 136 -18.69 -17.08 5.96
C ALA A 136 -19.35 -15.80 5.42
N SER A 137 -18.58 -14.89 4.83
CA SER A 137 -19.11 -13.65 4.26
C SER A 137 -19.86 -13.89 2.96
N ARG A 138 -20.87 -13.09 2.67
CA ARG A 138 -21.52 -13.04 1.33
C ARG A 138 -20.80 -12.04 0.41
N PHE A 139 -20.37 -10.91 0.98
CA PHE A 139 -19.63 -9.83 0.32
C PHE A 139 -18.21 -9.77 0.89
N LEU A 140 -17.22 -10.10 0.06
CA LEU A 140 -15.80 -10.10 0.44
C LEU A 140 -15.05 -8.98 -0.29
N PHE A 141 -14.49 -8.04 0.47
CA PHE A 141 -13.64 -6.98 -0.04
C PHE A 141 -12.17 -7.35 0.19
N VAL A 142 -11.40 -7.47 -0.89
CA VAL A 142 -9.97 -7.81 -0.81
C VAL A 142 -9.12 -6.58 -1.07
N GLY A 143 -8.45 -6.11 -0.03
CA GLY A 143 -7.54 -4.97 -0.07
C GLY A 143 -6.06 -5.38 -0.11
N LEU A 144 -5.20 -4.38 0.03
CA LEU A 144 -3.75 -4.55 0.05
C LEU A 144 -3.21 -4.77 1.47
N ASP A 145 -3.54 -3.86 2.38
CA ASP A 145 -3.09 -3.80 3.77
C ASP A 145 -4.05 -2.97 4.63
N ALA A 146 -4.19 -3.34 5.91
CA ALA A 146 -4.96 -2.58 6.87
C ALA A 146 -4.09 -1.50 7.52
N ASN A 147 -4.32 -0.25 7.14
CA ASN A 147 -3.48 0.87 7.54
C ASN A 147 -4.00 1.61 8.78
N TYR A 148 -3.12 1.85 9.75
CA TYR A 148 -3.43 2.61 10.96
C TYR A 148 -2.42 3.75 11.17
N ASP A 149 -2.86 4.79 11.87
CA ASP A 149 -1.97 5.85 12.32
C ASP A 149 -0.91 5.27 13.27
N VAL A 150 0.37 5.63 13.09
CA VAL A 150 1.48 5.13 13.90
C VAL A 150 1.30 5.34 15.40
N ASN A 151 0.53 6.35 15.80
CA ASN A 151 0.22 6.70 17.18
C ASN A 151 -1.20 6.31 17.59
N ILE A 152 -1.90 5.45 16.83
CA ILE A 152 -3.30 5.10 17.08
C ILE A 152 -3.55 4.67 18.53
N GLU A 153 -2.63 3.95 19.18
CA GLU A 153 -2.75 3.53 20.59
C GLU A 153 -2.91 4.70 21.57
N LYS A 154 -2.39 5.87 21.23
CA LYS A 154 -2.45 7.08 22.06
C LYS A 154 -3.66 7.94 21.74
N MET A 155 -4.40 7.61 20.69
CA MET A 155 -5.58 8.35 20.25
C MET A 155 -6.80 7.88 21.04
N SER A 156 -7.74 8.80 21.30
CA SER A 156 -8.99 8.50 22.03
C SER A 156 -9.85 7.43 21.35
N ILE A 157 -9.71 7.25 20.03
CA ILE A 157 -10.43 6.24 19.23
C ILE A 157 -9.95 4.81 19.50
N PHE A 158 -8.76 4.61 20.09
CA PHE A 158 -8.15 3.28 20.16
C PHE A 158 -9.01 2.22 20.85
N PRO A 159 -9.70 2.50 21.98
CA PRO A 159 -10.64 1.55 22.56
C PRO A 159 -11.74 1.12 21.60
N LYS A 160 -12.23 2.02 20.72
CA LYS A 160 -13.20 1.70 19.67
C LYS A 160 -12.61 0.85 18.55
N VAL A 161 -11.33 1.02 18.25
CA VAL A 161 -10.60 0.10 17.35
C VAL A 161 -10.52 -1.30 17.95
N LEU A 162 -10.23 -1.43 19.24
CA LEU A 162 -10.19 -2.73 19.92
C LEU A 162 -11.58 -3.39 19.96
N GLU A 163 -12.62 -2.64 20.32
CA GLU A 163 -14.03 -3.08 20.31
C GLU A 163 -14.43 -3.62 18.93
N TYR A 164 -14.06 -2.90 17.86
CA TYR A 164 -14.34 -3.32 16.49
C TYR A 164 -13.61 -4.60 16.07
N HIS A 165 -12.38 -4.83 16.53
CA HIS A 165 -11.63 -6.05 16.21
C HIS A 165 -12.16 -7.27 16.96
N GLU A 166 -12.59 -7.08 18.21
CA GLU A 166 -13.26 -8.11 19.01
C GLU A 166 -14.51 -8.61 18.28
N ASP A 167 -15.43 -7.70 17.95
CA ASP A 167 -16.69 -8.03 17.28
C ASP A 167 -17.17 -6.86 16.40
N GLY A 168 -16.80 -6.91 15.11
CA GLY A 168 -17.13 -5.86 14.14
C GLY A 168 -18.63 -5.77 13.84
N GLU A 169 -19.37 -6.88 13.93
CA GLU A 169 -20.81 -6.91 13.72
C GLU A 169 -21.51 -6.19 14.88
N LYS A 170 -21.20 -6.58 16.11
CA LYS A 170 -21.71 -5.92 17.32
C LYS A 170 -21.33 -4.45 17.37
N PHE A 171 -20.10 -4.11 16.98
CA PHE A 171 -19.67 -2.71 16.87
C PHE A 171 -20.58 -1.94 15.92
N TRP A 172 -20.84 -2.47 14.72
CA TRP A 172 -21.68 -1.79 13.73
C TRP A 172 -23.10 -1.60 14.24
N HIS A 173 -23.70 -2.62 14.87
CA HIS A 173 -25.01 -2.48 15.50
C HIS A 173 -25.04 -1.43 16.62
N THR A 174 -23.98 -1.33 17.40
CA THR A 174 -23.91 -0.42 18.57
C THR A 174 -23.73 1.03 18.16
N HIS A 175 -22.88 1.28 17.15
CA HIS A 175 -22.48 2.63 16.76
C HIS A 175 -23.14 3.13 15.47
N GLU A 176 -23.96 2.30 14.82
CA GLU A 176 -24.64 2.57 13.55
C GLU A 176 -23.70 2.92 12.37
N VAL A 177 -22.39 2.71 12.53
CA VAL A 177 -21.34 2.89 11.52
C VAL A 177 -20.47 1.64 11.43
N HIS A 178 -19.97 1.30 10.24
CA HIS A 178 -19.25 0.03 10.05
C HIS A 178 -17.83 0.02 10.59
N HIS A 179 -17.25 1.20 10.86
CA HIS A 179 -15.87 1.30 11.28
C HIS A 179 -15.64 2.48 12.25
N PRO A 180 -14.75 2.34 13.24
CA PRO A 180 -14.40 3.42 14.18
C PRO A 180 -13.98 4.73 13.52
N PHE A 181 -13.43 4.67 12.30
CA PHE A 181 -12.95 5.87 11.59
C PHE A 181 -14.08 6.80 11.13
N LEU A 182 -15.33 6.36 11.23
CA LEU A 182 -16.50 7.18 10.95
C LEU A 182 -17.02 7.91 12.19
N LEU A 183 -16.60 7.51 13.39
CA LEU A 183 -16.98 8.17 14.63
C LEU A 183 -16.49 9.62 14.68
N ASP A 184 -17.27 10.46 15.36
CA ASP A 184 -17.00 11.89 15.46
C ASP A 184 -15.73 12.23 16.23
N GLU A 185 -15.14 11.32 16.97
CA GLU A 185 -13.85 11.52 17.65
C GLU A 185 -12.65 11.21 16.75
N TYR A 186 -12.84 10.54 15.60
CA TYR A 186 -11.76 10.23 14.68
C TYR A 186 -11.43 11.40 13.74
N ARG A 187 -10.14 11.73 13.63
CA ARG A 187 -9.62 12.84 12.80
C ARG A 187 -8.47 12.43 11.88
N GLY A 188 -8.14 11.14 11.82
CA GLY A 188 -7.03 10.62 11.03
C GLY A 188 -7.37 10.35 9.56
N ASP A 189 -6.39 9.78 8.87
CA ASP A 189 -6.52 9.29 7.49
C ASP A 189 -7.45 8.07 7.38
N GLY A 190 -7.81 7.65 6.17
CA GLY A 190 -8.68 6.49 5.96
C GLY A 190 -10.18 6.78 6.06
N LYS A 191 -10.61 7.91 6.66
CA LYS A 191 -12.04 8.29 6.72
C LYS A 191 -12.73 8.27 5.35
N ARG A 192 -12.05 8.73 4.29
CA ARG A 192 -12.57 8.72 2.91
C ARG A 192 -12.92 7.32 2.41
N TYR A 193 -12.09 6.32 2.74
CA TYR A 193 -12.36 4.92 2.37
C TYR A 193 -13.71 4.51 2.94
N HIS A 194 -13.89 4.72 4.25
CA HIS A 194 -15.10 4.30 4.95
C HIS A 194 -16.33 5.10 4.52
N GLN A 195 -16.21 6.42 4.28
CA GLN A 195 -17.31 7.23 3.75
C GLN A 195 -17.77 6.77 2.36
N ASN A 196 -16.83 6.34 1.50
CA ASN A 196 -17.20 5.79 0.20
C ASN A 196 -17.77 4.37 0.32
N PHE A 197 -17.35 3.58 1.32
CA PHE A 197 -18.00 2.31 1.61
C PHE A 197 -19.47 2.52 2.07
N GLU A 198 -19.74 3.48 2.96
CA GLU A 198 -21.11 3.82 3.39
C GLU A 198 -22.04 4.19 2.22
N ARG A 199 -21.51 4.74 1.13
CA ARG A 199 -22.29 5.05 -0.08
C ARG A 199 -22.83 3.82 -0.81
N ILE A 200 -22.22 2.64 -0.63
CA ILE A 200 -22.82 1.37 -1.09
C ILE A 200 -24.14 1.12 -0.37
N GLY A 201 -24.29 1.68 0.83
CA GLY A 201 -25.52 1.68 1.59
C GLY A 201 -25.87 0.35 2.23
N PHE A 202 -24.85 -0.44 2.57
CA PHE A 202 -24.97 -1.44 3.63
C PHE A 202 -25.30 -0.74 4.95
N ARG A 203 -26.08 -1.45 5.77
CA ARG A 203 -26.58 -1.00 7.08
C ARG A 203 -26.30 -2.10 8.09
N THR A 204 -26.63 -1.87 9.36
CA THR A 204 -26.38 -2.80 10.45
C THR A 204 -26.97 -4.19 10.18
N GLU A 205 -28.14 -4.30 9.53
CA GLU A 205 -28.73 -5.59 9.15
C GLU A 205 -27.89 -6.40 8.14
N HIS A 206 -26.90 -5.77 7.48
CA HIS A 206 -25.99 -6.43 6.55
C HIS A 206 -24.62 -6.75 7.18
N ALA A 207 -24.37 -6.35 8.43
CA ALA A 207 -23.05 -6.46 9.05
C ALA A 207 -22.51 -7.90 9.07
N HIS A 208 -23.41 -8.87 9.35
CA HIS A 208 -23.10 -10.31 9.34
C HIS A 208 -22.73 -10.88 7.96
N LEU A 209 -22.87 -10.10 6.88
CA LEU A 209 -22.63 -10.56 5.50
C LEU A 209 -21.29 -10.08 4.93
N ILE A 210 -20.54 -9.24 5.64
CA ILE A 210 -19.46 -8.43 5.06
C ILE A 210 -18.11 -8.73 5.73
N SER A 211 -17.11 -9.03 4.90
CA SER A 211 -15.73 -9.20 5.33
C SER A 211 -14.78 -8.30 4.54
N PHE A 212 -13.77 -7.78 5.23
CA PHE A 212 -12.61 -7.10 4.64
C PHE A 212 -11.37 -7.93 4.95
N ALA A 213 -10.67 -8.38 3.91
CA ALA A 213 -9.43 -9.15 4.05
C ALA A 213 -8.32 -8.53 3.20
N GLU A 214 -7.09 -8.58 3.68
CA GLU A 214 -5.95 -7.91 3.05
C GLU A 214 -4.95 -8.94 2.51
N LEU A 215 -4.22 -8.63 1.43
CA LEU A 215 -3.11 -9.50 1.00
C LEU A 215 -2.00 -9.55 2.04
N PHE A 216 -1.71 -8.41 2.66
CA PHE A 216 -0.77 -8.33 3.77
C PHE A 216 -1.53 -8.51 5.08
N HIS A 217 -1.32 -9.65 5.73
CA HIS A 217 -2.07 -10.12 6.89
C HIS A 217 -1.86 -9.33 8.20
N LEU A 218 -0.90 -8.40 8.25
CA LEU A 218 -0.58 -7.62 9.44
C LEU A 218 -0.94 -6.14 9.24
N PRO A 219 -1.20 -5.37 10.32
CA PRO A 219 -1.47 -3.96 10.21
C PRO A 219 -0.21 -3.21 9.77
N THR A 220 -0.40 -2.11 9.05
CA THR A 220 0.70 -1.29 8.51
C THR A 220 0.57 0.19 8.90
N VAL A 221 1.62 0.97 8.60
CA VAL A 221 1.63 2.43 8.78
C VAL A 221 1.85 3.13 7.43
N GLY A 222 1.05 4.15 7.14
CA GLY A 222 1.24 5.02 5.99
C GLY A 222 1.09 4.33 4.62
N ARG A 223 1.58 4.96 3.55
CA ARG A 223 1.45 4.39 2.20
C ARG A 223 2.55 3.39 1.93
N ASN A 224 2.18 2.14 1.72
CA ASN A 224 3.11 1.06 1.45
C ASN A 224 3.18 0.72 -0.03
N LYS A 225 4.36 0.29 -0.46
CA LYS A 225 4.57 -0.31 -1.79
C LYS A 225 4.99 -1.76 -1.58
N LEU A 226 4.00 -2.58 -1.27
CA LEU A 226 4.19 -4.01 -1.05
C LEU A 226 4.52 -4.72 -2.36
N SER A 227 5.37 -5.73 -2.26
CA SER A 227 5.68 -6.67 -3.34
C SER A 227 5.33 -8.10 -2.93
N VAL A 228 5.45 -9.04 -3.87
CA VAL A 228 5.07 -10.44 -3.65
C VAL A 228 5.84 -11.07 -2.49
N GLU A 229 7.09 -10.65 -2.30
CA GLU A 229 7.99 -11.15 -1.27
C GLU A 229 7.57 -10.76 0.15
N ASP A 230 6.68 -9.76 0.29
CA ASP A 230 6.17 -9.33 1.59
C ASP A 230 5.02 -10.22 2.09
N PHE A 231 4.40 -11.01 1.22
CA PHE A 231 3.20 -11.77 1.56
C PHE A 231 3.51 -13.11 2.21
N ASP A 232 2.72 -13.46 3.22
CA ASP A 232 2.77 -14.78 3.83
C ASP A 232 2.03 -15.80 2.96
N VAL A 233 2.73 -16.86 2.57
CA VAL A 233 2.20 -17.89 1.67
C VAL A 233 1.03 -18.65 2.29
N THR A 234 1.02 -18.86 3.61
CA THR A 234 -0.07 -19.56 4.30
C THR A 234 -1.32 -18.72 4.30
N HIS A 235 -1.19 -17.42 4.58
CA HIS A 235 -2.27 -16.44 4.49
C HIS A 235 -2.85 -16.36 3.08
N LEU A 236 -2.00 -16.25 2.04
CA LEU A 236 -2.49 -16.19 0.66
C LEU A 236 -3.28 -17.46 0.27
N LYS A 237 -2.86 -18.64 0.74
CA LYS A 237 -3.61 -19.89 0.53
C LYS A 237 -4.97 -19.87 1.22
N ARG A 238 -5.04 -19.40 2.46
CA ARG A 238 -6.31 -19.26 3.21
C ARG A 238 -7.26 -18.30 2.50
N LEU A 239 -6.76 -17.12 2.11
CA LEU A 239 -7.56 -16.14 1.37
C LEU A 239 -8.06 -16.70 0.03
N ASN A 240 -7.21 -17.44 -0.70
CA ASN A 240 -7.61 -18.11 -1.94
C ASN A 240 -8.74 -19.13 -1.70
N GLN A 241 -8.63 -19.91 -0.62
CA GLN A 241 -9.65 -20.86 -0.21
C GLN A 241 -10.96 -20.15 0.16
N ALA A 242 -10.91 -19.07 0.94
CA ALA A 242 -12.11 -18.28 1.27
C ALA A 242 -12.83 -17.75 0.03
N ILE A 243 -12.07 -17.29 -0.98
CA ILE A 243 -12.65 -16.81 -2.24
C ILE A 243 -13.31 -17.95 -3.03
N LEU A 244 -12.60 -19.06 -3.25
CA LEU A 244 -13.06 -20.13 -4.15
C LEU A 244 -14.03 -21.11 -3.51
N GLU A 245 -13.86 -21.40 -2.23
CA GLU A 245 -14.56 -22.46 -1.49
C GLU A 245 -15.47 -21.92 -0.38
N GLY A 246 -15.29 -20.67 0.07
CA GLY A 246 -16.15 -20.04 1.08
C GLY A 246 -17.54 -19.69 0.56
N GLU A 247 -18.34 -19.01 1.37
CA GLU A 247 -19.73 -18.66 1.06
C GLU A 247 -19.87 -17.39 0.20
N ALA A 248 -18.79 -16.61 0.03
CA ALA A 248 -18.83 -15.33 -0.67
C ALA A 248 -19.30 -15.50 -2.12
N THR A 249 -20.39 -14.81 -2.48
CA THR A 249 -20.92 -14.78 -3.85
C THR A 249 -20.48 -13.54 -4.62
N HIS A 250 -20.13 -12.46 -3.90
CA HIS A 250 -19.63 -11.22 -4.48
C HIS A 250 -18.28 -10.85 -3.86
N ILE A 251 -17.22 -10.87 -4.67
CA ILE A 251 -15.86 -10.59 -4.24
C ILE A 251 -15.35 -9.36 -4.99
N PHE A 252 -14.78 -8.38 -4.28
CA PHE A 252 -14.33 -7.12 -4.87
C PHE A 252 -12.84 -6.94 -4.72
N ILE A 253 -12.15 -6.71 -5.84
CA ILE A 253 -10.69 -6.64 -5.88
C ILE A 253 -10.28 -5.45 -6.74
N SER A 254 -9.35 -4.63 -6.22
CA SER A 254 -8.81 -3.53 -7.03
C SER A 254 -7.83 -4.02 -8.11
N PRO A 255 -7.67 -3.30 -9.23
CA PRO A 255 -6.72 -3.69 -10.27
C PRO A 255 -5.29 -3.89 -9.76
N ALA A 256 -4.84 -3.09 -8.80
CA ALA A 256 -3.52 -3.19 -8.20
C ALA A 256 -3.38 -4.47 -7.34
N VAL A 257 -4.39 -4.75 -6.51
CA VAL A 257 -4.46 -5.97 -5.69
C VAL A 257 -4.52 -7.21 -6.58
N ALA A 258 -5.38 -7.22 -7.61
CA ALA A 258 -5.46 -8.32 -8.57
C ALA A 258 -4.13 -8.57 -9.29
N SER A 259 -3.36 -7.52 -9.59
CA SER A 259 -2.03 -7.67 -10.17
C SER A 259 -1.05 -8.36 -9.24
N LEU A 260 -1.07 -8.03 -7.95
CA LEU A 260 -0.22 -8.65 -6.94
C LEU A 260 -0.65 -10.10 -6.65
N MET A 261 -1.96 -10.36 -6.61
CA MET A 261 -2.51 -11.72 -6.49
C MET A 261 -2.06 -12.63 -7.64
N ARG A 262 -2.08 -12.12 -8.88
CA ARG A 262 -1.55 -12.89 -10.02
C ARG A 262 -0.04 -13.09 -9.91
N ALA A 263 0.70 -12.02 -9.59
CA ALA A 263 2.16 -12.06 -9.50
C ALA A 263 2.67 -13.00 -8.39
N SER A 264 1.89 -13.22 -7.34
CA SER A 264 2.25 -14.17 -6.27
C SER A 264 2.14 -15.64 -6.70
N GLY A 265 1.46 -15.93 -7.81
CA GLY A 265 1.20 -17.30 -8.28
C GLY A 265 0.14 -18.05 -7.47
N ALA A 266 -0.33 -17.53 -6.33
CA ALA A 266 -1.35 -18.16 -5.50
C ALA A 266 -2.77 -18.07 -6.10
N PHE A 267 -3.00 -17.13 -7.03
CA PHE A 267 -4.30 -16.84 -7.62
C PHE A 267 -4.25 -16.92 -9.15
N SER A 268 -3.71 -18.02 -9.69
CA SER A 268 -3.52 -18.24 -11.12
C SER A 268 -4.81 -18.23 -11.95
N TRP A 269 -5.97 -18.40 -11.30
CA TRP A 269 -7.28 -18.34 -11.92
C TRP A 269 -7.77 -16.92 -12.22
N ILE A 270 -7.15 -15.87 -11.66
CA ILE A 270 -7.50 -14.48 -11.94
C ILE A 270 -6.95 -14.11 -13.33
N PRO A 271 -7.79 -13.71 -14.31
CA PRO A 271 -7.29 -13.29 -15.60
C PRO A 271 -6.60 -11.92 -15.54
N SER A 272 -5.82 -11.60 -16.57
CA SER A 272 -5.12 -10.32 -16.68
C SER A 272 -6.04 -9.14 -16.98
N ARG A 273 -7.25 -9.40 -17.51
CA ARG A 273 -8.26 -8.41 -17.88
C ARG A 273 -9.66 -8.90 -17.50
N PRO A 274 -10.60 -8.00 -17.18
CA PRO A 274 -12.01 -8.35 -17.01
C PRO A 274 -12.65 -8.91 -18.29
N GLU A 275 -13.76 -9.64 -18.14
CA GLU A 275 -14.59 -10.16 -19.24
C GLU A 275 -15.09 -9.05 -20.17
N ASN A 276 -15.60 -7.96 -19.57
CA ASN A 276 -16.05 -6.78 -20.28
C ASN A 276 -15.56 -5.52 -19.57
N THR A 277 -14.65 -4.78 -20.22
CA THR A 277 -14.07 -3.56 -19.66
C THR A 277 -15.00 -2.34 -19.77
N SER A 278 -16.09 -2.45 -20.53
CA SER A 278 -17.07 -1.38 -20.70
C SER A 278 -18.13 -1.38 -19.60
N ASP A 279 -18.23 -2.45 -18.82
CA ASP A 279 -19.16 -2.53 -17.68
C ASP A 279 -18.71 -1.55 -16.59
N VAL A 280 -19.68 -0.91 -15.93
CA VAL A 280 -19.40 0.01 -14.81
C VAL A 280 -18.65 -0.72 -13.69
N LEU A 281 -19.08 -1.94 -13.38
CA LEU A 281 -18.45 -2.84 -12.41
C LEU A 281 -17.98 -4.12 -13.13
N PRO A 282 -16.80 -4.10 -13.78
CA PRO A 282 -16.31 -5.20 -14.59
C PRO A 282 -16.15 -6.48 -13.78
N VAL A 283 -16.54 -7.62 -14.37
CA VAL A 283 -16.30 -8.94 -13.77
C VAL A 283 -14.93 -9.46 -14.22
N LEU A 284 -14.07 -9.76 -13.25
CA LEU A 284 -12.77 -10.40 -13.45
C LEU A 284 -12.94 -11.90 -13.68
N PHE A 285 -13.79 -12.56 -12.90
CA PHE A 285 -13.89 -14.01 -12.92
C PHE A 285 -15.26 -14.48 -12.44
N ARG A 286 -15.74 -15.58 -13.01
CA ARG A 286 -16.96 -16.28 -12.60
C ARG A 286 -16.64 -17.74 -12.34
N TYR A 287 -17.16 -18.25 -11.24
CA TYR A 287 -17.08 -19.67 -10.92
C TYR A 287 -18.29 -20.07 -10.09
N ALA A 288 -19.07 -21.03 -10.56
CA ALA A 288 -20.35 -21.39 -9.96
C ALA A 288 -21.25 -20.15 -9.74
N ASN A 289 -21.71 -19.91 -8.52
CA ASN A 289 -22.50 -18.74 -8.11
C ASN A 289 -21.64 -17.51 -7.73
N LYS A 290 -20.31 -17.61 -7.84
CA LYS A 290 -19.36 -16.57 -7.39
C LYS A 290 -19.01 -15.63 -8.53
N LYS A 291 -18.95 -14.33 -8.20
CA LYS A 291 -18.53 -13.27 -9.11
C LYS A 291 -17.42 -12.45 -8.44
N VAL A 292 -16.27 -12.38 -9.11
CA VAL A 292 -15.15 -11.54 -8.71
C VAL A 292 -15.17 -10.28 -9.57
N TYR A 293 -15.28 -9.12 -8.94
CA TYR A 293 -15.41 -7.82 -9.58
C TYR A 293 -14.12 -7.01 -9.48
N SER A 294 -13.83 -6.25 -10.53
CA SER A 294 -12.80 -5.22 -10.49
C SER A 294 -13.41 -3.92 -9.94
N LEU A 295 -13.12 -3.62 -8.67
CA LEU A 295 -13.62 -2.44 -7.97
C LEU A 295 -12.48 -1.43 -7.75
N LEU A 296 -12.70 -0.15 -8.07
CA LEU A 296 -11.77 0.90 -7.72
C LEU A 296 -11.59 1.00 -6.19
N HIS A 297 -10.36 1.24 -5.75
CA HIS A 297 -10.08 1.43 -4.33
C HIS A 297 -10.92 2.59 -3.76
N PHE A 298 -11.54 2.39 -2.59
CA PHE A 298 -12.49 3.36 -2.02
C PHE A 298 -11.86 4.72 -1.70
N SER A 299 -10.54 4.81 -1.53
CA SER A 299 -9.84 6.11 -1.37
C SER A 299 -9.59 6.87 -2.69
N ASN A 300 -10.02 6.35 -3.85
CA ASN A 300 -9.84 7.05 -5.13
C ASN A 300 -10.57 8.41 -5.16
N TYR A 301 -9.98 9.38 -5.88
CA TYR A 301 -10.50 10.74 -6.02
C TYR A 301 -10.08 11.36 -7.36
N GLY A 302 -10.58 12.56 -7.65
CA GLY A 302 -10.26 13.27 -8.88
C GLY A 302 -10.85 12.57 -10.11
N LYS A 303 -10.04 12.33 -11.14
CA LYS A 303 -10.53 11.79 -12.42
C LYS A 303 -11.22 10.42 -12.35
N TYR A 304 -11.01 9.64 -11.29
CA TYR A 304 -11.64 8.34 -11.11
C TYR A 304 -12.87 8.37 -10.19
N GLN A 305 -13.21 9.53 -9.62
CA GLN A 305 -14.27 9.63 -8.61
C GLN A 305 -15.66 9.31 -9.17
N ALA A 306 -15.99 9.82 -10.36
CA ALA A 306 -17.28 9.55 -11.00
C ALA A 306 -17.46 8.05 -11.32
N LEU A 307 -16.40 7.40 -11.80
CA LEU A 307 -16.41 5.96 -12.06
C LEU A 307 -16.54 5.16 -10.75
N LEU A 308 -15.81 5.55 -9.70
CA LEU A 308 -15.97 4.92 -8.38
C LEU A 308 -17.42 5.02 -7.94
N TYR A 309 -18.05 6.21 -7.98
CA TYR A 309 -19.45 6.35 -7.55
C TYR A 309 -20.41 5.47 -8.35
N SER A 310 -20.23 5.41 -9.67
CA SER A 310 -21.01 4.50 -10.52
C SER A 310 -20.83 3.03 -10.12
N GLN A 311 -19.63 2.62 -9.71
CA GLN A 311 -19.37 1.28 -9.18
C GLN A 311 -20.07 1.03 -7.84
N LEU A 312 -20.08 2.01 -6.94
CA LEU A 312 -20.77 1.90 -5.64
C LEU A 312 -22.28 1.72 -5.84
N ASP A 313 -22.87 2.49 -6.76
CA ASP A 313 -24.29 2.37 -7.13
C ASP A 313 -24.59 0.99 -7.74
N ALA A 314 -23.68 0.43 -8.54
CA ALA A 314 -23.82 -0.92 -9.08
C ALA A 314 -23.77 -1.98 -7.97
N ILE A 315 -22.94 -1.80 -6.93
CA ILE A 315 -22.89 -2.72 -5.78
C ILE A 315 -24.17 -2.63 -4.95
N TRP A 316 -24.74 -1.42 -4.76
CA TRP A 316 -26.02 -1.26 -4.07
C TRP A 316 -27.12 -2.15 -4.67
N ASN A 317 -27.14 -2.35 -5.99
CA ASN A 317 -28.14 -3.22 -6.61
C ASN A 317 -27.94 -4.71 -6.29
N LEU A 318 -26.72 -5.14 -5.93
CA LEU A 318 -26.40 -6.54 -5.63
C LEU A 318 -26.92 -7.00 -4.26
N LYS A 319 -27.11 -6.08 -3.30
CA LYS A 319 -27.60 -6.44 -1.95
C LYS A 319 -29.10 -6.72 -1.89
N THR A 320 -29.86 -6.35 -2.91
CA THR A 320 -31.32 -6.52 -2.95
C THR A 320 -31.78 -7.88 -3.49
N VAL A 321 -30.82 -8.71 -3.91
CA VAL A 321 -31.01 -10.06 -4.45
C VAL A 321 -30.67 -11.10 -3.38
#